data_AF-A0A9D8C048-F1
#
_entry.id   AF-A0A9D8C048-F1
#
_cell.length_a   1.000
_cell.length_b   1.000
_cell.length_c   1.000
_cell.angle_alpha   90.00
_cell.angle_beta   90.00
_cell.angle_gamma   90.00
#
_symmetry.space_group_name_H-M   'P 1'
#
loop_
_entity.id
_entity.type
_entity.pdbx_description
1 polymer ?
#
loop_
_entity_poly.entity_id
_entity_poly.type
_entity_poly.pdbx_seq_one_letter_code
_entity_poly.pdbx_strand_id
1 'polypeptide(L)'
;RTRHNLANVHGKPGQALLEHEWLMSVRARASVPGGACAFDVPSYHAWQQRPPEQRLEDMKLWCGYLRPLEAALQVMLGLLRETGQSQQVLASKGTYQMQLTGRSFQLVRVLPVDPQAIPEMSANQYLMWLRFTRQEGAAKPKPIDRDVAFTIELCNF
;
A
#
# COMPACT_ATOMS: atom_id res chain seq x y z
N ARG A 1 0.20 0.97 24.71
CA ARG A 1 1.34 1.86 24.38
C ARG A 1 1.16 2.57 23.04
N THR A 2 0.93 1.84 21.93
CA THR A 2 0.70 2.43 20.59
C THR A 2 -0.45 3.45 20.52
N ARG A 3 -1.63 3.14 21.12
CA ARG A 3 -2.76 4.08 21.22
C ARG A 3 -2.39 5.39 21.95
N HIS A 4 -1.60 5.29 23.02
CA HIS A 4 -1.17 6.46 23.79
C HIS A 4 -0.18 7.32 22.98
N ASN A 5 0.77 6.69 22.29
CA ASN A 5 1.73 7.40 21.43
C ASN A 5 1.04 8.11 20.26
N LEU A 6 -0.01 7.52 19.67
CA LEU A 6 -0.80 8.15 18.61
C LEU A 6 -1.64 9.32 19.15
N ALA A 7 -2.26 9.15 20.33
CA ALA A 7 -3.07 10.19 20.98
C ALA A 7 -2.22 11.41 21.41
N ASN A 8 -0.93 11.20 21.65
CA ASN A 8 0.02 12.27 21.99
C ASN A 8 0.65 12.94 20.75
N VAL A 9 0.31 12.52 19.52
CA VAL A 9 0.68 13.27 18.32
C VAL A 9 -0.18 14.52 18.26
N HIS A 10 0.41 15.68 18.51
CA HIS A 10 -0.25 16.96 18.39
C HIS A 10 -0.44 17.34 16.90
N GLY A 11 -1.64 17.74 16.53
CA GLY A 11 -1.98 18.12 15.15
C GLY A 11 -2.29 16.92 14.24
N LYS A 12 -2.34 17.17 12.93
CA LYS A 12 -2.64 16.13 11.94
C LYS A 12 -1.42 15.22 11.73
N PRO A 13 -1.60 13.93 11.38
CA PRO A 13 -0.47 13.09 11.00
C PRO A 13 0.38 13.75 9.91
N GLY A 14 1.69 13.84 10.13
CA GLY A 14 2.61 14.51 9.20
C GLY A 14 2.62 16.04 9.26
N GLN A 15 1.95 16.68 10.23
CA GLN A 15 1.94 18.15 10.36
C GLN A 15 3.34 18.76 10.37
N ALA A 16 4.30 18.17 11.09
CA ALA A 16 5.69 18.64 11.12
C ALA A 16 6.37 18.62 9.74
N LEU A 17 5.98 17.71 8.84
CA LEU A 17 6.45 17.70 7.45
C LEU A 17 5.77 18.77 6.61
N LEU A 18 4.47 19.01 6.86
CA LEU A 18 3.68 20.03 6.17
C LEU A 18 4.08 21.46 6.56
N GLU A 19 4.62 21.65 7.76
CA GLU A 19 5.16 22.92 8.25
C GLU A 19 6.62 23.14 7.85
N HIS A 20 7.30 22.11 7.33
CA HIS A 20 8.67 22.22 6.87
C HIS A 20 8.72 22.95 5.52
N GLU A 21 8.91 24.27 5.55
CA GLU A 21 8.88 25.16 4.39
C GLU A 21 9.73 24.64 3.21
N TRP A 22 10.97 24.24 3.48
CA TRP A 22 11.84 23.72 2.43
C TRP A 22 11.29 22.44 1.78
N LEU A 23 10.88 21.42 2.55
CA LEU A 23 10.28 20.20 2.00
C LEU A 23 9.02 20.51 1.18
N MET A 24 8.22 21.48 1.61
CA MET A 24 7.02 21.91 0.91
C MET A 24 7.32 22.61 -0.42
N SER A 25 8.37 23.43 -0.47
CA SER A 25 8.86 24.04 -1.71
C SER A 25 9.38 22.98 -2.70
N VAL A 26 10.12 21.98 -2.21
CA VAL A 26 10.56 20.83 -3.03
C VAL A 26 9.36 20.06 -3.56
N ARG A 27 8.38 19.75 -2.71
CA ARG A 27 7.17 19.00 -3.08
C ARG A 27 6.38 19.70 -4.20
N ALA A 28 6.20 21.02 -4.10
CA ALA A 28 5.46 21.80 -5.09
C ALA A 28 6.09 21.74 -6.50
N ARG A 29 7.42 21.69 -6.57
CA ARG A 29 8.16 21.58 -7.82
C ARG A 29 8.27 20.14 -8.32
N ALA A 30 8.40 19.17 -7.41
CA ALA A 30 8.45 17.74 -7.74
C ALA A 30 7.14 17.19 -8.33
N SER A 31 5.99 17.83 -8.05
CA SER A 31 4.72 17.49 -8.71
C SER A 31 4.63 17.97 -10.16
N VAL A 32 5.52 18.85 -10.60
CA VAL A 32 5.57 19.33 -11.99
C VAL A 32 6.49 18.40 -12.80
N PRO A 33 6.06 17.86 -13.95
CA PRO A 33 6.95 17.11 -14.83
C PRO A 33 8.21 17.91 -15.17
N GLY A 34 9.39 17.37 -14.84
CA GLY A 34 10.67 18.06 -15.02
C GLY A 34 11.02 19.13 -13.97
N GLY A 35 10.09 19.45 -13.05
CA GLY A 35 10.24 20.56 -12.11
C GLY A 35 11.19 20.32 -10.94
N ALA A 36 11.63 19.09 -10.69
CA ALA A 36 12.64 18.76 -9.67
C ALA A 36 14.08 18.75 -10.21
N CYS A 37 14.34 19.48 -11.29
CA CYS A 37 15.67 19.62 -11.85
C CYS A 37 16.54 20.61 -11.03
N ALA A 38 17.85 20.60 -11.27
CA ALA A 38 18.79 21.39 -10.47
C ALA A 38 18.60 22.91 -10.59
N PHE A 39 18.12 23.42 -11.74
CA PHE A 39 17.91 24.85 -11.93
C PHE A 39 16.59 25.34 -11.30
N ASP A 40 15.56 24.49 -11.28
CA ASP A 40 14.25 24.81 -10.71
C ASP A 40 14.23 24.71 -9.18
N VAL A 41 15.04 23.79 -8.62
CA VAL A 41 15.13 23.57 -7.18
C VAL A 41 16.61 23.50 -6.75
N PRO A 42 17.36 24.62 -6.84
CA PRO A 42 18.79 24.63 -6.55
C PRO A 42 19.13 24.20 -5.12
N SER A 43 18.25 24.49 -4.16
CA SER A 43 18.40 24.06 -2.77
C SER A 43 18.31 22.54 -2.61
N TYR A 44 17.44 21.87 -3.38
CA TYR A 44 17.35 20.41 -3.42
C TYR A 44 18.57 19.79 -4.06
N HIS A 45 19.07 20.37 -5.17
CA HIS A 45 20.33 19.92 -5.76
C HIS A 45 21.50 20.06 -4.78
N ALA A 46 21.64 21.21 -4.11
CA ALA A 46 22.67 21.40 -3.09
C ALA A 46 22.57 20.38 -1.94
N TRP A 47 21.35 20.06 -1.49
CA TRP A 47 21.13 19.01 -0.50
C TRP A 47 21.57 17.62 -0.99
N GLN A 48 21.32 17.27 -2.27
CA GLN A 48 21.77 16.00 -2.84
C GLN A 48 23.30 15.85 -2.86
N GLN A 49 24.04 16.96 -2.94
CA GLN A 49 25.51 16.96 -2.91
C GLN A 49 26.09 16.79 -1.49
N ARG A 50 25.26 16.77 -0.44
CA ARG A 50 25.73 16.49 0.92
C ARG A 50 26.22 15.03 1.06
N PRO A 51 27.14 14.76 2.00
CA PRO A 51 27.56 13.40 2.32
C PRO A 51 26.36 12.47 2.54
N PRO A 52 26.41 11.21 2.07
CA PRO A 52 25.32 10.25 2.21
C PRO A 52 24.79 10.10 3.64
N GLU A 53 25.67 10.20 4.64
CA GLU A 53 25.36 10.06 6.05
C GLU A 53 24.43 11.18 6.52
N GLN A 54 24.71 12.43 6.12
CA GLN A 54 23.88 13.58 6.47
C GLN A 54 22.49 13.48 5.81
N ARG A 55 22.45 13.08 4.53
CA ARG A 55 21.16 12.87 3.83
C ARG A 55 20.33 11.77 4.51
N LEU A 56 20.98 10.71 4.99
CA LEU A 56 20.31 9.64 5.72
C LEU A 56 19.77 10.11 7.08
N GLU A 57 20.51 10.95 7.81
CA GLU A 57 20.06 11.54 9.07
C GLU A 57 18.82 12.42 8.87
N ASP A 58 18.85 13.29 7.86
CA ASP A 58 17.70 14.12 7.45
C ASP A 58 16.48 13.24 7.13
N MET A 59 16.65 12.20 6.30
CA MET A 59 15.57 11.26 5.96
C MET A 59 15.03 10.53 7.20
N LYS A 60 15.89 10.05 8.09
CA LYS A 60 15.49 9.37 9.33
C LYS A 60 14.69 10.28 10.26
N LEU A 61 15.06 11.56 10.33
CA LEU A 61 14.32 12.58 11.08
C LEU A 61 12.93 12.77 10.48
N TRP A 62 12.84 12.98 9.16
CA TRP A 62 11.57 13.20 8.48
C TRP A 62 10.63 11.99 8.58
N CYS A 63 11.14 10.77 8.35
CA CYS A 63 10.38 9.54 8.57
C CYS A 63 10.00 9.35 10.05
N GLY A 64 10.83 9.88 10.96
CA GLY A 64 10.59 9.91 12.41
C GLY A 64 9.22 10.47 12.79
N TYR A 65 8.77 11.53 12.11
CA TYR A 65 7.47 12.16 12.37
C TYR A 65 6.27 11.26 12.07
N LEU A 66 6.44 10.21 11.26
CA LEU A 66 5.38 9.28 10.89
C LEU A 66 5.41 7.98 11.70
N ARG A 67 6.44 7.73 12.53
CA ARG A 67 6.58 6.49 13.30
C ARG A 67 5.39 6.17 14.21
N PRO A 68 4.75 7.12 14.91
CA PRO A 68 3.58 6.79 15.72
C PRO A 68 2.41 6.26 14.88
N LEU A 69 2.21 6.82 13.68
CA LEU A 69 1.19 6.37 12.74
C LEU A 69 1.54 4.99 12.18
N GLU A 70 2.79 4.79 11.75
CA GLU A 70 3.29 3.50 11.29
C GLU A 70 3.03 2.40 12.32
N ALA A 71 3.41 2.62 13.58
CA ALA A 71 3.21 1.65 14.66
C ALA A 71 1.73 1.32 14.88
N ALA A 72 0.84 2.32 14.79
CA ALA A 72 -0.60 2.11 14.90
C ALA A 72 -1.17 1.30 13.73
N LEU A 73 -0.75 1.63 12.49
CA LEU A 73 -1.15 0.89 11.30
C LEU A 73 -0.65 -0.56 11.33
N GLN A 74 0.58 -0.78 11.77
CA GLN A 74 1.14 -2.14 11.92
C GLN A 74 0.31 -2.99 12.88
N VAL A 75 -0.06 -2.44 14.05
CA VAL A 75 -0.91 -3.15 15.01
C VAL A 75 -2.31 -3.39 14.45
N MET A 76 -2.97 -2.36 13.90
CA MET A 76 -4.34 -2.50 13.38
C MET A 76 -4.41 -3.46 12.20
N LEU A 77 -3.49 -3.36 11.23
CA LEU A 77 -3.45 -4.28 10.10
C LEU A 77 -2.99 -5.68 10.52
N GLY A 78 -2.17 -5.80 11.57
CA GLY A 78 -1.82 -7.09 12.17
C GLY A 78 -3.05 -7.80 12.73
N LEU A 79 -3.76 -7.14 13.65
CA LEU A 79 -4.99 -7.65 14.24
C LEU A 79 -6.06 -7.97 13.18
N LEU A 80 -6.25 -7.08 12.19
CA LEU A 80 -7.20 -7.34 11.10
C LEU A 80 -6.83 -8.57 10.29
N ARG A 81 -5.54 -8.84 10.05
CA ARG A 81 -5.11 -10.04 9.31
C ARG A 81 -5.24 -11.30 10.15
N GLU A 82 -5.11 -11.21 11.48
CA GLU A 82 -5.29 -12.35 12.40
C GLU A 82 -6.74 -12.84 12.47
N THR A 83 -7.73 -11.97 12.21
CA THR A 83 -9.14 -12.39 12.12
C THR A 83 -9.50 -13.06 10.80
N GLY A 84 -8.56 -13.13 9.85
CA GLY A 84 -8.76 -13.68 8.52
C GLY A 84 -9.15 -15.17 8.55
N GLN A 85 -10.36 -15.48 8.07
CA GLN A 85 -10.75 -16.87 7.85
C GLN A 85 -10.20 -17.35 6.51
N SER A 86 -9.24 -18.26 6.56
CA SER A 86 -8.60 -18.84 5.37
C SER A 86 -9.41 -19.98 4.78
N GLN A 87 -9.64 -19.92 3.46
CA GLN A 87 -10.27 -20.97 2.68
C GLN A 87 -9.42 -21.30 1.46
N GLN A 88 -9.17 -22.60 1.24
CA GLN A 88 -8.58 -23.09 -0.01
C GLN A 88 -9.66 -23.21 -1.08
N VAL A 89 -9.40 -22.63 -2.25
CA VAL A 89 -10.37 -22.47 -3.33
C VAL A 89 -9.73 -22.79 -4.67
N LEU A 90 -10.53 -23.30 -5.61
CA LEU A 90 -10.17 -23.47 -7.00
C LEU A 90 -10.97 -22.49 -7.87
N ALA A 91 -10.27 -21.60 -8.57
CA ALA A 91 -10.88 -20.74 -9.58
C ALA A 91 -10.98 -21.51 -10.90
N SER A 92 -12.20 -21.88 -11.28
CA SER A 92 -12.45 -22.60 -12.52
C SER A 92 -12.21 -21.70 -13.73
N LYS A 93 -11.38 -22.18 -14.69
CA LYS A 93 -10.98 -21.40 -15.88
C LYS A 93 -10.53 -19.97 -15.52
N GLY A 94 -9.71 -19.87 -14.46
CA GLY A 94 -9.15 -18.63 -13.96
C GLY A 94 -10.17 -17.62 -13.41
N THR A 95 -11.40 -18.02 -13.11
CA THR A 95 -12.40 -17.13 -12.50
C THR A 95 -13.00 -17.73 -11.23
N TYR A 96 -13.37 -16.86 -10.30
CA TYR A 96 -14.03 -17.24 -9.07
C TYR A 96 -15.04 -16.16 -8.64
N GLN A 97 -16.16 -16.61 -8.07
CA GLN A 97 -17.20 -15.73 -7.55
C GLN A 97 -17.60 -16.19 -6.16
N MET A 98 -17.82 -15.22 -5.27
CA MET A 98 -18.27 -15.48 -3.90
C MET A 98 -19.36 -14.50 -3.51
N GLN A 99 -20.45 -15.03 -2.96
CA GLN A 99 -21.50 -14.21 -2.35
C GLN A 99 -21.05 -13.76 -0.96
N LEU A 100 -21.10 -12.45 -0.71
CA LEU A 100 -20.75 -11.83 0.57
C LEU A 100 -21.98 -11.64 1.47
N THR A 101 -23.19 -11.84 0.95
CA THR A 101 -24.45 -11.88 1.73
C THR A 101 -24.71 -10.66 2.61
N GLY A 102 -24.20 -9.48 2.23
CA GLY A 102 -24.33 -8.25 3.03
C GLY A 102 -23.36 -8.14 4.21
N ARG A 103 -22.45 -9.12 4.38
CA ARG A 103 -21.37 -9.01 5.36
C ARG A 103 -20.32 -8.02 4.84
N SER A 104 -19.89 -7.13 5.73
CA SER A 104 -18.78 -6.22 5.45
C SER A 104 -17.46 -6.88 5.84
N PHE A 105 -16.46 -6.77 4.97
CA PHE A 105 -15.09 -7.16 5.24
C PHE A 105 -14.21 -5.94 4.99
N GLN A 106 -13.24 -5.67 5.87
CA GLN A 106 -12.32 -4.53 5.68
C GLN A 106 -11.08 -4.92 4.86
N LEU A 107 -10.78 -6.23 4.76
CA LEU A 107 -9.67 -6.72 3.95
C LEU A 107 -9.98 -8.10 3.37
N VAL A 108 -9.62 -8.29 2.10
CA VAL A 108 -9.60 -9.59 1.43
C VAL A 108 -8.17 -9.86 0.97
N ARG A 109 -7.65 -11.04 1.30
CA ARG A 109 -6.32 -11.48 0.85
C ARG A 109 -6.49 -12.66 -0.11
N VAL A 110 -5.83 -12.58 -1.26
CA VAL A 110 -5.85 -13.63 -2.28
C VAL A 110 -4.41 -14.08 -2.49
N LEU A 111 -4.13 -15.34 -2.18
CA LEU A 111 -2.81 -15.96 -2.26
C LEU A 111 -2.86 -17.11 -3.28
N PRO A 112 -2.63 -16.83 -4.58
CA PRO A 112 -2.52 -17.90 -5.56
C PRO A 112 -1.30 -18.79 -5.30
N VAL A 113 -1.47 -20.09 -5.53
CA VAL A 113 -0.38 -21.07 -5.43
C VAL A 113 0.64 -20.85 -6.56
N ASP A 114 0.15 -20.46 -7.73
CA ASP A 114 0.99 -20.07 -8.86
C ASP A 114 1.38 -18.59 -8.76
N PRO A 115 2.67 -18.25 -8.56
CA PRO A 115 3.12 -16.87 -8.44
C PRO A 115 2.99 -16.07 -9.75
N GLN A 116 2.78 -16.73 -10.90
CA GLN A 116 2.51 -16.06 -12.18
C GLN A 116 1.03 -15.71 -12.38
N ALA A 117 0.14 -16.23 -11.53
CA ALA A 117 -1.28 -15.91 -11.56
C ALA A 117 -1.54 -14.61 -10.80
N ILE A 118 -1.90 -13.56 -11.52
CA ILE A 118 -2.16 -12.23 -11.01
C ILE A 118 -3.66 -12.11 -10.72
N PRO A 119 -4.08 -11.94 -9.46
CA PRO A 119 -5.49 -11.77 -9.13
C PRO A 119 -5.97 -10.35 -9.45
N GLU A 120 -7.02 -10.24 -10.24
CA GLU A 120 -7.80 -9.03 -10.49
C GLU A 120 -9.18 -9.21 -9.85
N MET A 121 -9.54 -8.31 -8.94
CA MET A 121 -10.76 -8.45 -8.12
C MET A 121 -11.64 -7.21 -8.21
N SER A 122 -12.96 -7.43 -8.25
CA SER A 122 -13.98 -6.42 -8.05
C SER A 122 -14.98 -6.94 -7.02
N ALA A 123 -15.41 -6.09 -6.08
CA ALA A 123 -16.31 -6.50 -5.02
C ALA A 123 -17.29 -5.39 -4.64
N ASN A 124 -18.49 -5.78 -4.23
CA ASN A 124 -19.46 -4.95 -3.53
C ASN A 124 -19.96 -5.69 -2.28
N GLN A 125 -20.93 -5.12 -1.55
CA GLN A 125 -21.45 -5.76 -0.31
C GLN A 125 -22.16 -7.11 -0.53
N TYR A 126 -22.51 -7.47 -1.77
CA TYR A 126 -23.26 -8.67 -2.11
C TYR A 126 -22.41 -9.73 -2.80
N LEU A 127 -21.50 -9.33 -3.69
CA LEU A 127 -20.74 -10.23 -4.56
C LEU A 127 -19.29 -9.77 -4.68
N MET A 128 -18.39 -10.73 -4.62
CA MET A 128 -16.99 -10.59 -5.01
C MET A 128 -16.73 -11.42 -6.28
N TRP A 129 -16.06 -10.80 -7.24
CA TRP A 129 -15.63 -11.39 -8.49
C TRP A 129 -14.12 -11.33 -8.61
N LEU A 130 -13.50 -12.46 -8.92
CA LEU A 130 -12.06 -12.63 -9.05
C LEU A 130 -11.75 -13.26 -10.40
N ARG A 131 -10.75 -12.71 -11.09
CA ARG A 131 -10.16 -13.30 -12.30
C ARG A 131 -8.65 -13.35 -12.16
N PHE A 132 -8.04 -14.41 -12.65
CA PHE A 132 -6.61 -14.53 -12.75
C PHE A 132 -6.13 -14.19 -14.17
N THR A 133 -5.12 -13.33 -14.23
CA THR A 133 -4.39 -13.00 -15.46
C THR A 133 -2.92 -13.41 -15.32
N ARG A 134 -2.20 -13.48 -16.45
CA ARG A 134 -0.76 -13.71 -16.50
C ARG A 134 -0.11 -12.61 -17.35
N GLN A 135 0.97 -12.04 -16.83
CA GLN A 135 1.78 -11.09 -17.58
C GLN A 135 2.81 -11.83 -18.45
N GLU A 136 2.78 -11.57 -19.76
CA GLU A 136 3.73 -12.13 -20.73
C GLU A 136 4.50 -11.00 -21.42
N GLY A 137 5.74 -10.77 -20.99
CA GLY A 137 6.59 -9.72 -21.56
C GLY A 137 6.00 -8.32 -21.36
N ALA A 138 6.01 -7.50 -22.41
CA ALA A 138 5.52 -6.11 -22.40
C ALA A 138 4.04 -5.96 -22.84
N ALA A 139 3.36 -7.06 -23.19
CA ALA A 139 1.96 -7.01 -23.63
C ALA A 139 1.01 -6.79 -22.45
N LYS A 140 -0.29 -6.54 -22.73
CA LYS A 140 -1.30 -6.51 -21.66
C LYS A 140 -1.43 -7.89 -20.99
N PRO A 141 -1.75 -7.96 -19.68
CA PRO A 141 -2.03 -9.21 -19.00
C PRO A 141 -3.11 -10.00 -19.74
N LYS A 142 -2.88 -11.31 -19.92
CA LYS A 142 -3.82 -12.22 -20.57
C LYS A 142 -4.59 -13.03 -19.53
N PRO A 143 -5.87 -13.34 -19.77
CA PRO A 143 -6.64 -14.24 -18.91
C PRO A 143 -6.02 -15.63 -18.81
N ILE A 144 -6.13 -16.26 -17.64
CA ILE A 144 -5.76 -17.67 -17.46
C ILE A 144 -7.00 -18.53 -17.73
N ASP A 145 -6.95 -19.42 -18.73
CA ASP A 145 -8.07 -20.29 -19.11
C ASP A 145 -8.03 -21.70 -18.48
N ARG A 146 -7.19 -21.88 -17.45
CA ARG A 146 -7.09 -23.12 -16.67
C ARG A 146 -7.49 -22.89 -15.22
N ASP A 147 -7.69 -23.98 -14.50
CA ASP A 147 -8.00 -23.90 -13.07
C ASP A 147 -6.81 -23.36 -12.28
N VAL A 148 -7.07 -22.44 -11.36
CA VAL A 148 -6.06 -21.80 -10.49
C VAL A 148 -6.41 -22.08 -9.04
N ALA A 149 -5.52 -22.80 -8.34
CA ALA A 149 -5.63 -23.01 -6.90
C ALA A 149 -5.12 -21.78 -6.14
N PHE A 150 -5.87 -21.34 -5.14
CA PHE A 150 -5.50 -20.19 -4.31
C PHE A 150 -6.12 -20.29 -2.92
N THR A 151 -5.52 -19.57 -1.98
CA THR A 151 -6.10 -19.32 -0.67
C THR A 151 -6.76 -17.95 -0.67
N ILE A 152 -7.98 -17.87 -0.16
CA ILE A 152 -8.64 -16.59 0.14
C ILE A 152 -8.80 -16.42 1.64
N GLU A 153 -8.53 -15.22 2.14
CA GLU A 153 -8.79 -14.85 3.52
C GLU A 153 -9.69 -13.63 3.59
N LEU A 154 -10.79 -13.75 4.33
CA LEU A 154 -11.73 -12.66 4.57
C LEU A 154 -11.53 -12.14 5.99
N CYS A 155 -11.12 -10.87 6.09
CA CYS A 155 -10.71 -10.23 7.34
C CYS A 155 -11.74 -9.18 7.75
N ASN A 156 -12.20 -9.26 9.00
CA ASN A 156 -13.14 -8.32 9.60
C ASN A 156 -12.77 -8.08 11.07
N PHE A 157 -13.01 -6.87 11.61
CA PHE A 157 -12.84 -6.59 13.03
C PHE A 157 -13.81 -7.38 13.93
#